data_AF-A0A522DHT0-F1
#
_entry.id   AF-A0A522DHT0-F1
#
_cell.length_a   1.000
_cell.length_b   1.000
_cell.length_c   1.000
_cell.angle_alpha   90.00
_cell.angle_beta   90.00
_cell.angle_gamma   90.00
#
_symmetry.space_group_name_H-M   'P 1'
#
loop_
_entity.id
_entity.type
_entity.pdbx_description
1 polymer ?
#
loop_
_entity_poly.entity_id
_entity_poly.type
_entity_poly.pdbx_seq_one_letter_code
_entity_poly.pdbx_strand_id
1 'polypeptide(L)'
;MSQMTPKEIVSELDKHIIGQASAKRSVAIALRNRWRRQQVDAKLRDEITPKNILMIGPTGVGKTEIARRLARLANAPFIKIEATKFTEVGYVGRDVESIIRDLVDTAIKMTRMEEMNKVQTRAFDTAEDRILDILLPLPLSGSGSLSTSEEATRQKMRKKLREGDLDDKEIEIDVHIAPVGVEIMAPPGMEEMTSQLQGMFQNMGSERTRSRKMKIHKALKVLQEEEAAKLVNDEDIKLRAVEAVEQNGIVFL
;
A
#
# COMPACT_ATOMS: atom_id res chain seq x y z
N MET A 1 -15.04 -6.55 5.80
CA MET A 1 -15.46 -7.45 4.69
C MET A 1 -16.70 -6.89 4.02
N SER A 2 -16.81 -7.02 2.70
CA SER A 2 -18.02 -6.64 1.98
C SER A 2 -19.21 -7.50 2.43
N GLN A 3 -20.35 -6.87 2.74
CA GLN A 3 -21.56 -7.57 3.20
C GLN A 3 -22.31 -8.28 2.06
N MET A 4 -21.64 -8.50 0.93
CA MET A 4 -22.27 -8.96 -0.31
C MET A 4 -22.88 -10.34 -0.13
N THR A 5 -24.06 -10.51 -0.71
CA THR A 5 -24.73 -11.81 -0.81
C THR A 5 -24.05 -12.67 -1.88
N PRO A 6 -24.20 -14.00 -1.83
CA PRO A 6 -23.66 -14.87 -2.88
C PRO A 6 -24.14 -14.50 -4.29
N LYS A 7 -25.38 -14.00 -4.42
CA LYS A 7 -25.94 -13.57 -5.71
C LYS A 7 -25.25 -12.30 -6.23
N GLU A 8 -24.98 -11.33 -5.36
CA GLU A 8 -24.25 -10.10 -5.70
C GLU A 8 -22.80 -10.40 -6.09
N ILE A 9 -22.13 -11.30 -5.36
CA ILE A 9 -20.77 -11.74 -5.69
C ILE A 9 -20.74 -12.36 -7.09
N VAL A 10 -21.67 -13.26 -7.40
CA VAL A 10 -21.76 -13.87 -8.73
C VAL A 10 -22.01 -12.81 -9.81
N SER A 11 -22.93 -11.88 -9.57
CA SER A 11 -23.22 -10.78 -10.51
C SER A 11 -22.02 -9.88 -10.75
N GLU A 12 -21.19 -9.61 -9.74
CA GLU A 12 -19.96 -8.84 -9.93
C GLU A 12 -18.91 -9.63 -10.71
N LEU A 13 -18.80 -10.94 -10.46
CA LEU A 13 -17.92 -11.82 -11.22
C LEU A 13 -18.38 -11.99 -12.69
N ASP A 14 -19.68 -11.90 -12.96
CA ASP A 14 -20.25 -11.97 -14.32
C ASP A 14 -19.78 -10.80 -15.21
N LYS A 15 -19.43 -9.65 -14.64
CA LYS A 15 -18.90 -8.50 -15.40
C LYS A 15 -17.51 -8.75 -16.00
N HIS A 16 -16.77 -9.72 -15.49
CA HIS A 16 -15.38 -9.97 -15.87
C HIS A 16 -15.11 -11.38 -16.38
N ILE A 17 -15.87 -12.38 -15.91
CA ILE A 17 -15.72 -13.78 -16.31
C ILE A 17 -16.97 -14.18 -17.08
N ILE A 18 -16.81 -14.73 -18.28
CA ILE A 18 -17.94 -15.25 -19.06
C ILE A 18 -18.18 -16.73 -18.70
N GLY A 19 -19.43 -17.12 -18.43
CA GLY A 19 -19.79 -18.49 -18.08
C GLY A 19 -19.30 -18.94 -16.69
N GLN A 20 -18.88 -20.20 -16.54
CA GLN A 20 -18.32 -20.78 -15.31
C GLN A 20 -19.20 -20.62 -14.05
N ALA A 21 -20.52 -20.77 -14.20
CA ALA A 21 -21.48 -20.51 -13.12
C ALA A 21 -21.25 -21.36 -11.85
N SER A 22 -20.82 -22.61 -12.01
CA SER A 22 -20.52 -23.50 -10.87
C SER A 22 -19.32 -23.00 -10.05
N ALA A 23 -18.24 -22.58 -10.73
CA ALA A 23 -17.06 -22.03 -10.10
C ALA A 23 -17.38 -20.71 -9.38
N LYS A 24 -18.12 -19.80 -10.03
CA LYS A 24 -18.58 -18.53 -9.44
C LYS A 24 -19.41 -18.74 -8.17
N ARG A 25 -20.37 -19.67 -8.20
CA ARG A 25 -21.18 -20.02 -7.01
C ARG A 25 -20.31 -20.57 -5.88
N SER A 26 -19.36 -21.44 -6.20
CA SER A 26 -18.46 -22.05 -5.20
C SER A 26 -17.62 -20.99 -4.48
N VAL A 27 -17.00 -20.07 -5.24
CA VAL A 27 -16.21 -18.99 -4.63
C VAL A 27 -17.08 -17.98 -3.88
N ALA A 28 -18.30 -17.70 -4.36
CA ALA A 28 -19.23 -16.81 -3.67
C ALA A 28 -19.67 -17.39 -2.31
N ILE A 29 -19.91 -18.70 -2.24
CA ILE A 29 -20.23 -19.39 -0.99
C ILE A 29 -19.03 -19.33 -0.03
N ALA A 30 -17.82 -19.61 -0.51
CA ALA A 30 -16.63 -19.57 0.33
C ALA A 30 -16.39 -18.16 0.92
N LEU A 31 -16.52 -17.12 0.09
CA LEU A 31 -16.40 -15.74 0.57
C LEU A 31 -17.51 -15.37 1.56
N ARG A 32 -18.77 -15.76 1.29
CA ARG A 32 -19.88 -15.50 2.22
C ARG A 32 -19.71 -16.23 3.54
N ASN A 33 -19.15 -17.45 3.53
CA ASN A 33 -18.88 -18.20 4.74
C ASN A 33 -17.82 -17.53 5.61
N ARG A 34 -16.85 -16.81 5.04
CA ARG A 34 -15.92 -15.97 5.81
C ARG A 34 -16.64 -14.86 6.57
N TRP A 35 -17.56 -14.15 5.91
CA TRP A 35 -18.39 -13.14 6.57
C TRP A 35 -19.25 -13.76 7.69
N ARG A 36 -19.88 -14.92 7.42
CA ARG A 36 -20.68 -15.65 8.43
C ARG A 36 -19.84 -16.06 9.64
N ARG A 37 -18.60 -16.51 9.43
CA ARG A 37 -17.66 -16.85 10.51
C ARG A 37 -17.34 -15.64 11.40
N GLN A 38 -17.37 -14.42 10.88
CA GLN A 38 -17.20 -13.22 11.71
C GLN A 38 -18.41 -12.89 12.58
N GLN A 39 -19.60 -13.40 12.22
CA GLN A 39 -20.85 -13.15 12.96
C GLN A 39 -21.11 -14.18 14.07
N VAL A 40 -20.28 -15.23 14.17
CA VAL A 40 -20.40 -16.21 15.27
C VAL A 40 -19.56 -15.81 16.46
N ASP A 41 -19.92 -16.37 17.62
CA ASP A 41 -19.18 -16.22 18.87
C ASP A 41 -17.72 -16.67 18.73
N ALA A 42 -16.84 -16.04 19.51
CA ALA A 42 -15.39 -16.27 19.44
C ALA A 42 -15.02 -17.76 19.59
N LYS A 43 -15.65 -18.48 20.51
CA LYS A 43 -15.39 -19.92 20.73
C LYS A 43 -15.69 -20.77 19.48
N LEU A 44 -16.78 -20.46 18.78
CA LEU A 44 -17.17 -21.21 17.58
C LEU A 44 -16.35 -20.79 16.35
N ARG A 45 -15.81 -19.56 16.34
CA ARG A 45 -15.05 -19.02 15.22
C ARG A 45 -13.78 -19.80 14.93
N ASP A 46 -13.12 -20.33 15.98
CA ASP A 46 -11.88 -21.09 15.87
C ASP A 46 -12.12 -22.52 15.36
N GLU A 47 -13.32 -23.08 15.64
CA GLU A 47 -13.72 -24.40 15.13
C GLU A 47 -14.12 -24.37 13.65
N ILE A 48 -14.52 -23.21 13.12
CA ILE A 48 -14.93 -23.05 11.72
C ILE A 48 -13.71 -22.83 10.83
N THR A 49 -13.27 -23.89 10.16
CA THR A 49 -12.20 -23.83 9.17
C THR A 49 -12.69 -23.31 7.81
N PRO A 50 -11.85 -22.55 7.06
CA PRO A 50 -12.16 -22.15 5.70
C PRO A 50 -12.42 -23.35 4.78
N LYS A 51 -13.41 -23.23 3.89
CA LYS A 51 -13.69 -24.24 2.86
C LYS A 51 -12.83 -23.97 1.64
N ASN A 52 -11.70 -24.69 1.54
CA ASN A 52 -10.81 -24.62 0.38
C ASN A 52 -11.51 -25.13 -0.88
N ILE A 53 -11.12 -24.59 -2.04
CA ILE A 53 -11.74 -24.88 -3.34
C ILE A 53 -10.71 -25.50 -4.27
N LEU A 54 -11.06 -26.64 -4.87
CA LEU A 54 -10.32 -27.25 -5.96
C LEU A 54 -11.04 -26.96 -7.29
N MET A 55 -10.38 -26.22 -8.20
CA MET A 55 -10.92 -25.92 -9.52
C MET A 55 -10.37 -26.90 -10.57
N ILE A 56 -11.24 -27.73 -11.15
CA ILE A 56 -10.88 -28.70 -12.19
C ILE A 56 -11.37 -28.19 -13.55
N GLY A 57 -10.48 -28.21 -14.55
CA GLY A 57 -10.81 -27.80 -15.92
C GLY A 57 -9.56 -27.58 -16.77
N PRO A 58 -9.70 -27.36 -18.09
CA PRO A 58 -8.58 -27.09 -18.97
C PRO A 58 -7.91 -25.73 -18.65
N THR A 59 -6.75 -25.47 -19.25
CA THR A 59 -6.10 -24.15 -19.19
C THR A 59 -6.94 -23.10 -19.94
N GLY A 60 -6.79 -21.83 -19.60
CA GLY A 60 -7.46 -20.73 -20.31
C GLY A 60 -8.94 -20.51 -19.99
N VAL A 61 -9.63 -21.38 -19.24
CA VAL A 61 -11.07 -21.22 -18.92
C VAL A 61 -11.40 -20.18 -17.84
N GLY A 62 -10.40 -19.44 -17.36
CA GLY A 62 -10.61 -18.36 -16.38
C GLY A 62 -10.45 -18.74 -14.90
N LYS A 63 -9.91 -19.91 -14.55
CA LYS A 63 -9.70 -20.35 -13.15
C LYS A 63 -8.97 -19.31 -12.30
N THR A 64 -7.82 -18.84 -12.78
CA THR A 64 -7.01 -17.82 -12.09
C THR A 64 -7.69 -16.46 -12.09
N GLU A 65 -8.46 -16.12 -13.12
CA GLU A 65 -9.16 -14.83 -13.19
C GLU A 65 -10.32 -14.77 -12.18
N ILE A 66 -11.05 -15.88 -11.98
CA ILE A 66 -12.06 -15.98 -10.93
C ILE A 66 -11.43 -15.70 -9.55
N ALA A 67 -10.30 -16.32 -9.24
CA ALA A 67 -9.62 -16.13 -7.95
C ALA A 67 -9.09 -14.69 -7.79
N ARG A 68 -8.47 -14.12 -8.83
CA ARG A 68 -7.97 -12.74 -8.83
C ARG A 68 -9.10 -11.73 -8.63
N ARG A 69 -10.23 -11.91 -9.31
CA ARG A 69 -11.40 -11.02 -9.19
C ARG A 69 -12.07 -11.15 -7.83
N LEU A 70 -12.16 -12.37 -7.30
CA LEU A 70 -12.67 -12.61 -5.94
C LEU A 70 -11.83 -11.87 -4.90
N ALA A 71 -10.50 -11.91 -5.02
CA ALA A 71 -9.62 -11.22 -4.08
C ALA A 71 -9.78 -9.69 -4.13
N ARG A 72 -9.86 -9.12 -5.33
CA ARG A 72 -10.13 -7.69 -5.51
C ARG A 72 -11.49 -7.28 -4.94
N LEU A 73 -12.52 -8.09 -5.17
CA LEU A 73 -13.86 -7.86 -4.62
C LEU A 73 -13.88 -7.86 -3.09
N ALA A 74 -13.14 -8.79 -2.49
CA ALA A 74 -13.06 -8.94 -1.04
C ALA A 74 -12.09 -7.94 -0.38
N ASN A 75 -11.37 -7.15 -1.18
CA ASN A 75 -10.19 -6.38 -0.75
C ASN A 75 -9.23 -7.23 0.09
N ALA A 76 -8.86 -8.38 -0.46
CA ALA A 76 -8.07 -9.40 0.21
C ALA A 76 -6.66 -9.50 -0.37
N PRO A 77 -5.63 -9.72 0.47
CA PRO A 77 -4.29 -10.07 0.00
C PRO A 77 -4.34 -11.33 -0.87
N PHE A 78 -3.66 -11.30 -2.02
CA PHE A 78 -3.72 -12.37 -3.01
C PHE A 78 -2.35 -12.72 -3.55
N ILE A 79 -2.07 -14.02 -3.65
CA ILE A 79 -0.88 -14.54 -4.29
C ILE A 79 -1.20 -15.71 -5.22
N LYS A 80 -0.55 -15.74 -6.39
CA LYS A 80 -0.58 -16.85 -7.35
C LYS A 80 0.77 -17.55 -7.33
N ILE A 81 0.77 -18.84 -7.06
CA ILE A 81 1.96 -19.68 -6.98
C ILE A 81 1.76 -20.90 -7.87
N GLU A 82 2.85 -21.49 -8.33
CA GLU A 82 2.83 -22.71 -9.12
C GLU A 82 3.46 -23.82 -8.27
N ALA A 83 2.73 -24.92 -8.06
CA ALA A 83 3.16 -26.00 -7.19
C ALA A 83 4.50 -26.64 -7.61
N THR A 84 4.81 -26.64 -8.90
CA THR A 84 6.05 -27.20 -9.45
C THR A 84 7.32 -26.47 -8.98
N LYS A 85 7.20 -25.23 -8.49
CA LYS A 85 8.32 -24.45 -7.94
C LYS A 85 8.92 -25.07 -6.68
N PHE A 86 8.18 -25.93 -5.99
CA PHE A 86 8.60 -26.59 -4.75
C PHE A 86 9.10 -28.03 -4.98
N THR A 87 8.95 -28.53 -6.20
CA THR A 87 9.38 -29.89 -6.60
C THR A 87 10.61 -29.87 -7.50
N GLU A 88 11.08 -28.69 -7.92
CA GLU A 88 12.21 -28.54 -8.83
C GLU A 88 13.51 -29.04 -8.18
N VAL A 89 14.22 -29.93 -8.87
CA VAL A 89 15.43 -30.60 -8.37
C VAL A 89 16.58 -29.58 -8.36
N GLY A 90 16.85 -29.00 -7.19
CA GLY A 90 17.90 -27.99 -6.98
C GLY A 90 18.44 -28.00 -5.55
N TYR A 91 19.66 -27.48 -5.36
CA TYR A 91 20.50 -27.67 -4.15
C TYR A 91 19.96 -26.98 -2.88
N VAL A 92 19.01 -26.05 -3.00
CA VAL A 92 18.18 -25.53 -1.90
C VAL A 92 16.82 -25.17 -2.52
N GLY A 93 15.81 -26.01 -2.32
CA GLY A 93 14.46 -25.73 -2.83
C GLY A 93 13.88 -24.43 -2.27
N ARG A 94 12.96 -23.77 -2.99
CA ARG A 94 12.17 -22.69 -2.38
C ARG A 94 11.38 -23.25 -1.20
N ASP A 95 11.39 -22.53 -0.09
CA ASP A 95 10.65 -22.90 1.11
C ASP A 95 9.15 -22.68 0.92
N VAL A 96 8.31 -23.64 1.33
CA VAL A 96 6.84 -23.53 1.29
C VAL A 96 6.35 -22.37 2.17
N GLU A 97 7.09 -21.99 3.21
CA GLU A 97 6.76 -20.83 4.04
C GLU A 97 6.88 -19.49 3.27
N SER A 98 7.64 -19.45 2.17
CA SER A 98 7.72 -18.26 1.30
C SER A 98 6.36 -17.84 0.74
N ILE A 99 5.42 -18.80 0.58
CA ILE A 99 4.05 -18.53 0.15
C ILE A 99 3.37 -17.49 1.06
N ILE A 100 3.53 -17.67 2.37
CA ILE A 100 2.89 -16.82 3.37
C ILE A 100 3.67 -15.52 3.55
N ARG A 101 5.01 -15.56 3.48
CA ARG A 101 5.85 -14.35 3.51
C ARG A 101 5.49 -13.39 2.37
N ASP A 102 5.44 -13.89 1.14
CA ASP A 102 5.08 -13.10 -0.04
C ASP A 102 3.63 -12.56 0.04
N LEU A 103 2.72 -13.31 0.67
CA LEU A 103 1.35 -12.87 0.90
C LEU A 103 1.28 -11.72 1.93
N VAL A 104 2.08 -11.77 2.99
CA VAL A 104 2.23 -10.69 3.99
C VAL A 104 2.81 -9.44 3.33
N ASP A 105 3.84 -9.57 2.50
CA ASP A 105 4.40 -8.43 1.77
C ASP A 105 3.36 -7.76 0.86
N THR A 106 2.50 -8.56 0.23
CA THR A 106 1.38 -8.06 -0.56
C THR A 106 0.37 -7.32 0.30
N ALA A 107 0.06 -7.83 1.49
CA ALA A 107 -0.84 -7.19 2.45
C ALA A 107 -0.30 -5.88 3.02
N ILE A 108 1.02 -5.81 3.31
CA ILE A 108 1.68 -4.58 3.76
C ILE A 108 1.56 -3.50 2.69
N LYS A 109 1.85 -3.83 1.42
CA LYS A 109 1.69 -2.89 0.31
C LYS A 109 0.25 -2.41 0.16
N MET A 110 -0.71 -3.33 0.23
CA MET A 110 -2.14 -3.00 0.14
C MET A 110 -2.58 -2.06 1.27
N THR A 111 -2.24 -2.40 2.52
CA THR A 111 -2.59 -1.62 3.72
C THR A 111 -1.92 -0.25 3.70
N ARG A 112 -0.65 -0.17 3.29
CA ARG A 112 0.08 1.10 3.15
C ARG A 112 -0.61 2.03 2.15
N MET A 113 -1.01 1.51 0.99
CA MET A 113 -1.74 2.31 -0.01
C MET A 113 -3.08 2.82 0.53
N GLU A 114 -3.82 2.00 1.27
CA GLU A 114 -5.08 2.42 1.91
C GLU A 114 -4.88 3.53 2.94
N GLU A 115 -3.85 3.41 3.79
CA GLU A 115 -3.55 4.42 4.80
C GLU A 115 -3.05 5.73 4.18
N MET A 116 -2.18 5.64 3.18
CA MET A 116 -1.72 6.81 2.41
C MET A 116 -2.89 7.56 1.77
N ASN A 117 -3.87 6.84 1.21
CA ASN A 117 -5.06 7.46 0.63
C ASN A 117 -5.93 8.17 1.67
N LYS A 118 -6.00 7.66 2.91
CA LYS A 118 -6.76 8.31 4.00
C LYS A 118 -6.12 9.62 4.46
N VAL A 119 -4.78 9.68 4.48
CA VAL A 119 -4.05 10.88 4.92
C VAL A 119 -3.79 11.87 3.79
N GLN A 120 -4.09 11.52 2.54
CA GLN A 120 -3.74 12.30 1.35
C GLN A 120 -4.21 13.76 1.41
N THR A 121 -5.42 14.03 1.91
CA THR A 121 -5.95 15.40 2.05
C THR A 121 -5.19 16.19 3.11
N ARG A 122 -4.90 15.59 4.26
CA ARG A 122 -4.14 16.25 5.34
C ARG A 122 -2.71 16.52 4.89
N ALA A 123 -2.08 15.54 4.24
CA ALA A 123 -0.75 15.67 3.66
C ALA A 123 -0.71 16.79 2.61
N PHE A 124 -1.76 16.95 1.80
CA PHE A 124 -1.87 18.05 0.85
C PHE A 124 -1.93 19.41 1.56
N ASP A 125 -2.78 19.56 2.57
CA ASP A 125 -2.90 20.83 3.32
C ASP A 125 -1.56 21.20 4.01
N THR A 126 -0.87 20.22 4.60
CA THR A 126 0.46 20.44 5.23
C THR A 126 1.55 20.75 4.20
N ALA A 127 1.54 20.08 3.04
CA ALA A 127 2.46 20.38 1.94
C ALA A 127 2.24 21.79 1.37
N GLU A 128 0.98 22.22 1.24
CA GLU A 128 0.60 23.58 0.86
C GLU A 128 1.14 24.60 1.87
N ASP A 129 1.01 24.33 3.16
CA ASP A 129 1.54 25.22 4.20
C ASP A 129 3.07 25.35 4.13
N ARG A 130 3.81 24.25 3.92
CA ARG A 130 5.27 24.31 3.71
C ARG A 130 5.66 25.14 2.48
N ILE A 131 4.91 25.04 1.38
CA ILE A 131 5.16 25.87 0.19
C ILE A 131 4.90 27.35 0.49
N LEU A 132 3.80 27.66 1.21
CA LEU A 132 3.47 29.02 1.58
C LEU A 132 4.54 29.63 2.50
N ASP A 133 5.11 28.86 3.43
CA ASP A 133 6.16 29.33 4.33
C ASP A 133 7.47 29.66 3.59
N ILE A 134 7.75 28.95 2.48
CA ILE A 134 8.89 29.24 1.60
C ILE A 134 8.64 30.50 0.76
N LEU A 135 7.41 30.70 0.29
CA LEU A 135 7.03 31.86 -0.52
C LEU A 135 6.87 33.14 0.30
N LEU A 136 6.46 33.00 1.56
CA LEU A 136 6.24 34.08 2.51
C LEU A 136 7.08 33.82 3.77
N PRO A 137 8.42 33.97 3.68
CA PRO A 137 9.27 33.79 4.85
C PRO A 137 8.85 34.80 5.92
N LEU A 138 8.37 34.28 7.05
CA LEU A 138 8.05 35.09 8.23
C LEU A 138 9.34 35.80 8.68
N PRO A 139 9.33 37.12 8.90
CA PRO A 139 10.48 37.79 9.47
C PRO A 139 10.76 37.18 10.85
N LEU A 140 12.02 36.80 11.11
CA LEU A 140 12.53 36.21 12.37
C LEU A 140 12.36 37.12 13.63
N SER A 141 11.57 38.19 13.53
CA SER A 141 11.38 39.19 14.57
C SER A 141 10.33 38.76 15.60
N GLY A 142 10.73 37.87 16.51
CA GLY A 142 10.55 38.02 17.96
C GLY A 142 9.19 38.33 18.61
N SER A 143 8.04 38.25 17.94
CA SER A 143 6.74 38.47 18.61
C SER A 143 5.67 37.53 18.05
N GLY A 144 5.20 36.61 18.90
CA GLY A 144 4.32 35.48 18.56
C GLY A 144 2.87 35.83 18.22
N SER A 145 2.64 36.82 17.37
CA SER A 145 1.33 37.08 16.76
C SER A 145 1.54 37.48 15.31
N LEU A 146 1.05 36.66 14.37
CA LEU A 146 0.89 37.07 12.97
C LEU A 146 0.09 38.37 12.94
N SER A 147 0.51 39.32 12.11
CA SER A 147 -0.33 40.50 11.86
C SER A 147 -1.55 40.05 11.02
N THR A 148 -2.73 40.64 11.25
CA THR A 148 -3.95 40.36 10.45
C THR A 148 -3.73 40.55 8.93
N SER A 149 -2.76 41.38 8.55
CA SER A 149 -2.37 41.61 7.15
C SER A 149 -1.63 40.41 6.54
N GLU A 150 -0.81 39.71 7.32
CA GLU A 150 -0.04 38.53 6.86
C GLU A 150 -0.95 37.32 6.68
N GLU A 151 -1.91 37.10 7.58
CA GLU A 151 -2.91 36.03 7.44
C GLU A 151 -3.78 36.24 6.20
N ALA A 152 -4.22 37.48 5.93
CA ALA A 152 -4.97 37.81 4.73
C ALA A 152 -4.15 37.59 3.45
N THR A 153 -2.84 37.84 3.49
CA THR A 153 -1.93 37.59 2.35
C THR A 153 -1.71 36.10 2.14
N ARG A 154 -1.53 35.32 3.22
CA ARG A 154 -1.39 33.86 3.18
C ARG A 154 -2.63 33.19 2.61
N GLN A 155 -3.84 33.62 3.01
CA GLN A 155 -5.09 33.11 2.45
C GLN A 155 -5.25 33.40 0.95
N LYS A 156 -4.87 34.60 0.49
CA LYS A 156 -4.89 34.94 -0.94
C LYS A 156 -3.90 34.09 -1.74
N MET A 157 -2.69 33.86 -1.21
CA MET A 157 -1.70 33.00 -1.86
C MET A 157 -2.12 31.53 -1.87
N ARG A 158 -2.74 31.05 -0.80
CA ARG A 158 -3.35 29.71 -0.73
C ARG A 158 -4.37 29.52 -1.85
N LYS A 159 -5.27 30.49 -2.03
CA LYS A 159 -6.25 30.46 -3.12
C LYS A 159 -5.58 30.38 -4.50
N LYS A 160 -4.57 31.23 -4.75
CA LYS A 160 -3.80 31.21 -6.01
C LYS A 160 -3.03 29.92 -6.25
N LEU A 161 -2.52 29.29 -5.20
CA LEU A 161 -1.84 27.99 -5.29
C LEU A 161 -2.82 26.90 -5.70
N ARG A 162 -4.02 26.87 -5.11
CA ARG A 162 -5.09 25.92 -5.47
C ARG A 162 -5.67 26.15 -6.87
N GLU A 163 -5.64 27.40 -7.34
CA GLU A 163 -6.06 27.78 -8.70
C GLU A 163 -4.99 27.44 -9.76
N GLY A 164 -3.75 27.09 -9.34
CA GLY A 164 -2.66 26.70 -10.25
C GLY A 164 -1.86 27.88 -10.81
N ASP A 165 -2.14 29.12 -10.39
CA ASP A 165 -1.50 30.34 -10.88
C ASP A 165 0.02 30.40 -10.60
N LEU A 166 0.49 29.59 -9.65
CA LEU A 166 1.88 29.59 -9.17
C LEU A 166 2.68 28.36 -9.62
N ASP A 167 2.06 27.42 -10.33
CA ASP A 167 2.64 26.11 -10.66
C ASP A 167 4.00 26.18 -11.37
N ASP A 168 4.19 27.19 -12.22
CA ASP A 168 5.41 27.40 -13.00
C ASP A 168 6.53 28.13 -12.26
N LYS A 169 6.26 28.72 -11.10
CA LYS A 169 7.31 29.37 -10.31
C LYS A 169 8.28 28.33 -9.77
N GLU A 170 9.57 28.69 -9.73
CA GLU A 170 10.60 27.86 -9.13
C GLU A 170 10.76 28.21 -7.66
N ILE A 171 10.77 27.19 -6.82
CA ILE A 171 11.08 27.28 -5.39
C ILE A 171 12.24 26.35 -5.06
N GLU A 172 12.99 26.70 -4.03
CA GLU A 172 14.02 25.84 -3.45
C GLU A 172 13.40 25.12 -2.26
N ILE A 173 13.39 23.78 -2.31
CA ILE A 173 12.86 22.95 -1.24
C ILE A 173 13.95 21.99 -0.75
N ASP A 174 13.97 21.78 0.56
CA ASP A 174 14.79 20.75 1.19
C ASP A 174 14.08 19.41 1.08
N VAL A 175 14.62 18.50 0.27
CA VAL A 175 14.04 17.17 0.07
C VAL A 175 14.93 16.14 0.74
N HIS A 176 14.34 15.15 1.40
CA HIS A 176 15.07 13.97 1.87
C HIS A 176 15.65 13.21 0.66
N ILE A 177 16.96 13.04 0.65
CA ILE A 177 17.62 12.19 -0.34
C ILE A 177 17.88 10.84 0.31
N ALA A 178 17.32 9.78 -0.26
CA ALA A 178 17.75 8.43 0.05
C ALA A 178 19.26 8.34 -0.26
N PRO A 179 20.13 8.02 0.72
CA PRO A 179 21.56 8.02 0.48
C PRO A 179 21.87 7.05 -0.66
N VAL A 180 22.59 7.56 -1.66
CA VAL A 180 23.03 6.77 -2.82
C VAL A 180 23.76 5.55 -2.27
N GLY A 181 23.18 4.37 -2.50
CA GLY A 181 23.73 3.12 -2.03
C GLY A 181 25.14 2.93 -2.59
N VAL A 182 26.10 2.66 -1.70
CA VAL A 182 27.37 2.08 -2.14
C VAL A 182 27.02 0.70 -2.68
N GLU A 183 27.08 0.50 -4.00
CA GLU A 183 26.99 -0.85 -4.58
C GLU A 183 28.22 -1.63 -4.14
N ILE A 184 28.07 -2.41 -3.07
CA ILE A 184 29.07 -3.37 -2.64
C ILE A 184 28.97 -4.55 -3.59
N MET A 185 29.94 -4.68 -4.50
CA MET A 185 30.08 -5.84 -5.37
C MET A 185 30.36 -7.07 -4.49
N ALA A 186 29.33 -7.85 -4.19
CA ALA A 186 29.44 -9.04 -3.35
C ALA A 186 29.49 -10.34 -4.18
N PRO A 187 30.20 -11.38 -3.71
CA PRO A 187 30.23 -12.69 -4.37
C PRO A 187 28.84 -13.35 -4.40
N PRO A 188 28.55 -14.20 -5.41
CA PRO A 188 27.27 -14.90 -5.51
C PRO A 188 27.02 -15.76 -4.26
N GLY A 189 25.84 -15.60 -3.64
CA GLY A 189 25.45 -16.25 -2.39
C GLY A 189 25.35 -15.33 -1.15
N MET A 190 25.75 -14.06 -1.28
CA MET A 190 25.68 -13.05 -0.20
C MET A 190 24.73 -11.87 -0.52
N GLU A 191 23.97 -11.95 -1.61
CA GLU A 191 23.10 -10.86 -2.11
C GLU A 191 21.98 -10.47 -1.13
N GLU A 192 21.44 -11.44 -0.39
CA GLU A 192 20.36 -11.18 0.56
C GLU A 192 20.89 -10.44 1.81
N MET A 193 22.09 -10.82 2.27
CA MET A 193 22.77 -10.17 3.40
C MET A 193 23.24 -8.75 3.06
N THR A 194 23.72 -8.50 1.83
CA THR A 194 24.06 -7.13 1.41
C THR A 194 22.83 -6.23 1.34
N SER A 195 21.70 -6.74 0.84
CA SER A 195 20.44 -5.98 0.80
C SER A 195 19.95 -5.59 2.20
N GLN A 196 20.09 -6.50 3.17
CA GLN A 196 19.70 -6.27 4.57
C GLN A 196 20.66 -5.31 5.29
N LEU A 197 21.97 -5.43 5.07
CA LEU A 197 22.98 -4.49 5.60
C LEU A 197 22.82 -3.09 5.01
N GLN A 198 22.46 -2.99 3.73
CA GLN A 198 22.17 -1.72 3.07
C GLN A 198 20.92 -1.05 3.68
N GLY A 199 19.87 -1.82 3.96
CA GLY A 199 18.69 -1.32 4.67
C GLY A 199 19.00 -0.84 6.10
N MET A 200 19.87 -1.55 6.83
CA MET A 200 20.34 -1.12 8.15
C MET A 200 21.20 0.16 8.08
N PHE A 201 22.09 0.29 7.09
CA PHE A 201 22.91 1.49 6.89
C PHE A 201 22.08 2.72 6.49
N GLN A 202 21.00 2.53 5.73
CA GLN A 202 20.05 3.60 5.39
C GLN A 202 19.31 4.11 6.63
N ASN A 203 18.98 3.24 7.59
CA ASN A 203 18.35 3.64 8.85
C ASN A 203 19.31 4.26 9.88
N MET A 204 20.63 4.01 9.77
CA MET A 204 21.65 4.62 10.65
C MET A 204 22.27 5.91 10.08
N GLY A 205 22.21 6.11 8.77
CA GLY A 205 22.61 7.36 8.13
C GLY A 205 21.58 8.45 8.41
N SER A 206 21.98 9.50 9.13
CA SER A 206 21.19 10.72 9.37
C SER A 206 20.33 11.09 8.16
N GLU A 207 19.06 11.44 8.37
CA GLU A 207 18.17 12.01 7.36
C GLU A 207 18.80 13.27 6.74
N ARG A 208 19.62 13.10 5.69
CA ARG A 208 20.25 14.22 4.99
C ARG A 208 19.23 14.79 4.02
N THR A 209 18.71 15.97 4.35
CA THR A 209 17.98 16.80 3.39
C THR A 209 18.99 17.53 2.49
N ARG A 210 18.60 17.76 1.23
CA ARG A 210 19.37 18.59 0.31
C ARG A 210 18.43 19.57 -0.37
N SER A 211 18.84 20.83 -0.38
CA SER A 211 18.14 21.90 -1.09
C SER A 211 18.19 21.64 -2.59
N ARG A 212 17.01 21.59 -3.21
CA ARG A 212 16.85 21.38 -4.64
C ARG A 212 15.85 22.39 -5.18
N LYS A 213 16.27 23.13 -6.21
CA LYS A 213 15.39 24.02 -6.96
C LYS A 213 14.48 23.21 -7.88
N MET A 214 13.17 23.43 -7.81
CA MET A 214 12.20 22.82 -8.72
C MET A 214 10.91 23.67 -8.82
N LYS A 215 10.08 23.37 -9.82
CA LYS A 215 8.78 24.02 -9.99
C LYS A 215 7.81 23.66 -8.86
N ILE A 216 6.95 24.60 -8.47
CA ILE A 216 5.93 24.42 -7.42
C ILE A 216 5.07 23.18 -7.66
N HIS A 217 4.63 22.93 -8.89
CA HIS A 217 3.80 21.76 -9.18
C HIS A 217 4.50 20.41 -8.93
N LYS A 218 5.84 20.35 -9.05
CA LYS A 218 6.64 19.16 -8.71
C LYS A 218 6.92 19.11 -7.22
N ALA A 219 7.28 20.25 -6.64
CA ALA A 219 7.52 20.39 -5.21
C ALA A 219 6.32 19.91 -4.40
N LEU A 220 5.11 20.30 -4.80
CA LEU A 220 3.88 19.93 -4.10
C LEU A 220 3.68 18.41 -4.05
N LYS A 221 3.93 17.70 -5.15
CA LYS A 221 3.81 16.23 -5.18
C LYS A 221 4.84 15.56 -4.26
N VAL A 222 6.09 16.02 -4.30
CA VAL A 222 7.17 15.48 -3.47
C VAL A 222 6.91 15.73 -1.99
N LEU A 223 6.52 16.95 -1.63
CA LEU A 223 6.18 17.31 -0.25
C LEU A 223 4.94 16.55 0.22
N GLN A 224 3.92 16.38 -0.63
CA GLN A 224 2.75 15.60 -0.28
C GLN A 224 3.09 14.14 0.02
N GLU A 225 3.95 13.50 -0.77
CA GLU A 225 4.41 12.14 -0.51
C GLU A 225 5.19 12.03 0.80
N GLU A 226 6.05 13.01 1.08
CA GLU A 226 6.84 13.07 2.32
C GLU A 226 5.95 13.26 3.56
N GLU A 227 5.02 14.21 3.52
CA GLU A 227 4.09 14.44 4.63
C GLU A 227 3.13 13.26 4.82
N ALA A 228 2.68 12.63 3.72
CA ALA A 228 1.88 11.42 3.81
C ALA A 228 2.66 10.27 4.47
N ALA A 229 3.94 10.11 4.15
CA ALA A 229 4.80 9.09 4.78
C ALA A 229 4.99 9.34 6.28
N LYS A 230 5.12 10.60 6.71
CA LYS A 230 5.26 10.97 8.13
C LYS A 230 3.98 10.74 8.95
N LEU A 231 2.82 10.91 8.32
CA LEU A 231 1.51 10.75 8.98
C LEU A 231 1.11 9.28 9.16
N VAL A 232 1.82 8.35 8.51
CA VAL A 232 1.50 6.93 8.51
C VAL A 232 2.36 6.20 9.54
N ASN A 233 1.72 5.42 10.41
CA ASN A 233 2.42 4.58 11.38
C ASN A 233 2.73 3.19 10.78
N ASP A 234 4.02 2.93 10.55
CA ASP A 234 4.49 1.67 9.96
C ASP A 234 4.26 0.44 10.86
N GLU A 235 4.29 0.59 12.18
CA GLU A 235 4.01 -0.53 13.09
C GLU A 235 2.52 -0.92 13.05
N ASP A 236 1.63 0.07 13.01
CA ASP A 236 0.19 -0.17 12.85
C ASP A 236 -0.15 -0.79 11.49
N ILE A 237 0.60 -0.44 10.44
CA ILE A 237 0.45 -1.08 9.12
C ILE A 237 0.83 -2.56 9.20
N LYS A 238 1.96 -2.89 9.82
CA LYS A 238 2.42 -4.29 9.93
C LYS A 238 1.39 -5.14 10.67
N LEU A 239 0.91 -4.66 11.83
CA LEU A 239 -0.10 -5.38 12.61
C LEU A 239 -1.39 -5.61 11.82
N ARG A 240 -1.91 -4.57 11.16
CA ARG A 240 -3.12 -4.67 10.33
C ARG A 240 -2.93 -5.54 9.11
N ALA A 241 -1.75 -5.53 8.50
CA ALA A 241 -1.42 -6.39 7.37
C ALA A 241 -1.42 -7.87 7.78
N VAL A 242 -0.86 -8.21 8.94
CA VAL A 242 -0.90 -9.58 9.49
C VAL A 242 -2.35 -10.01 9.72
N GLU A 243 -3.15 -9.18 10.39
CA GLU A 243 -4.58 -9.47 10.61
C GLU A 243 -5.34 -9.64 9.28
N ALA A 244 -5.03 -8.82 8.27
CA ALA A 244 -5.63 -8.95 6.95
C ALA A 244 -5.28 -10.27 6.26
N VAL A 245 -4.04 -10.76 6.40
CA VAL A 245 -3.63 -12.08 5.87
C VAL A 245 -4.35 -13.20 6.61
N GLU A 246 -4.38 -13.17 7.94
CA GLU A 246 -5.01 -14.21 8.75
C GLU A 246 -6.51 -14.34 8.49
N GLN A 247 -7.22 -13.20 8.39
CA GLN A 247 -8.67 -13.20 8.25
C GLN A 247 -9.14 -13.28 6.79
N ASN A 248 -8.39 -12.66 5.88
CA ASN A 248 -8.83 -12.43 4.50
C ASN A 248 -7.88 -12.96 3.43
N GLY A 249 -6.69 -13.45 3.77
CA GLY A 249 -5.71 -13.93 2.79
C GLY A 249 -6.28 -14.97 1.81
N ILE A 250 -5.87 -14.87 0.55
CA ILE A 250 -6.23 -15.81 -0.51
C ILE A 250 -4.96 -16.28 -1.23
N VAL A 251 -4.69 -17.57 -1.15
CA VAL A 251 -3.61 -18.24 -1.87
C VAL A 251 -4.21 -19.02 -3.03
N PHE A 252 -3.67 -18.83 -4.24
CA PHE A 252 -3.99 -19.62 -5.42
C PHE A 252 -2.77 -20.46 -5.82
N LEU A 253 -2.94 -21.78 -5.81
CA LEU A 253 -1.94 -22.79 -6.18
C LEU A 253 -2.23 -23.36 -7.57
#